data_AF-W9AWD0-F1
#
_entry.id   AF-W9AWD0-F1
#
_cell.length_a   1.000
_cell.length_b   1.000
_cell.length_c   1.000
_cell.angle_alpha   90.00
_cell.angle_beta   90.00
_cell.angle_gamma   90.00
#
_symmetry.space_group_name_H-M   'P 1'
#
loop_
_entity.id
_entity.type
_entity.pdbx_description
1 polymer ?
#
loop_
_entity_poly.entity_id
_entity_poly.type
_entity_poly.pdbx_seq_one_letter_code
_entity_poly.pdbx_strand_id
1 'polypeptide(L)'
;MTVTVTVRYFAAARAAAGTETETLHLQKGLTLDGLVRQLSARGPELAKVLARCSFLCDEVAVRDRGRPLETNQTVDVLPPFAGG
;
A
#
# COMPACT_ATOMS: atom_id res chain seq x y z
N MET A 1 -15.02 -6.84 12.53
CA MET A 1 -14.44 -5.57 13.03
C MET A 1 -13.53 -5.04 11.94
N THR A 2 -13.61 -3.75 11.59
CA THR A 2 -12.74 -3.13 10.58
C THR A 2 -11.64 -2.30 11.24
N VAL A 3 -10.53 -2.10 10.52
CA VAL A 3 -9.42 -1.22 10.89
C VAL A 3 -9.28 -0.12 9.84
N THR A 4 -8.79 1.04 10.27
CA THR A 4 -8.57 2.20 9.39
C THR A 4 -7.10 2.26 9.00
N VAL A 5 -6.80 2.02 7.72
CA VAL A 5 -5.43 2.02 7.20
C VAL A 5 -5.24 3.21 6.27
N THR A 6 -4.27 4.05 6.57
CA THR A 6 -3.91 5.20 5.73
C THR A 6 -2.85 4.77 4.73
N VAL A 7 -3.12 4.81 3.43
CA VAL A 7 -2.14 4.49 2.39
C VAL A 7 -1.58 5.77 1.81
N ARG A 8 -0.26 5.92 1.83
CA ARG A 8 0.46 7.08 1.27
C ARG A 8 1.25 6.63 0.05
N TYR A 9 1.04 7.31 -1.07
CA TYR A 9 1.70 6.99 -2.33
C TYR A 9 2.79 7.99 -2.64
N PHE A 10 3.95 7.48 -3.03
CA PHE A 10 5.10 8.31 -3.41
C PHE A 10 5.45 8.13 -4.88
N ALA A 11 6.03 9.17 -5.48
CA ALA A 11 6.57 9.17 -6.86
C ALA A 11 5.62 8.51 -7.89
N ALA A 12 6.08 7.46 -8.58
CA ALA A 12 5.29 6.74 -9.59
C ALA A 12 4.01 6.11 -9.04
N ALA A 13 3.97 5.71 -7.76
CA ALA A 13 2.77 5.17 -7.15
C ALA A 13 1.71 6.25 -6.98
N ARG A 14 2.10 7.49 -6.66
CA ARG A 14 1.17 8.63 -6.59
C ARG A 14 0.57 8.93 -7.95
N ALA A 15 1.40 8.93 -9.00
CA ALA A 15 0.93 9.13 -10.37
C ALA A 15 -0.06 8.04 -10.81
N ALA A 16 0.22 6.78 -10.47
CA ALA A 16 -0.65 5.66 -10.80
C ALA A 16 -1.94 5.60 -9.94
N ALA A 17 -1.87 6.00 -8.67
CA ALA A 17 -3.03 6.03 -7.77
C ALA A 17 -3.91 7.27 -8.01
N GLY A 18 -3.36 8.34 -8.58
CA GLY A 18 -4.03 9.63 -8.78
C GLY A 18 -4.23 10.45 -7.50
N THR A 19 -3.80 9.93 -6.34
CA THR A 19 -3.84 10.60 -5.04
C THR A 19 -2.51 10.44 -4.31
N GLU A 20 -2.21 11.39 -3.44
CA GLU A 20 -1.04 11.31 -2.55
C GLU A 20 -1.31 10.42 -1.34
N THR A 21 -2.52 10.49 -0.78
CA THR A 21 -2.91 9.72 0.40
C THR A 21 -4.38 9.31 0.28
N GLU A 22 -4.73 8.12 0.76
CA GLU A 22 -6.11 7.68 0.92
C GLU A 22 -6.28 6.91 2.22
N THR A 23 -7.50 6.93 2.78
CA THR A 23 -7.85 6.21 3.99
C THR A 23 -8.80 5.06 3.64
N LEU A 24 -8.43 3.85 4.03
CA LEU A 24 -9.17 2.63 3.72
C LEU A 24 -9.67 1.94 4.98
N HIS A 25 -10.92 1.49 4.92
CA HIS A 25 -11.57 0.71 5.96
C HIS A 25 -11.48 -0.76 5.57
N LEU A 26 -10.53 -1.48 6.18
CA LEU A 26 -10.22 -2.87 5.84
C LEU A 26 -10.76 -3.80 6.92
N GLN A 27 -11.00 -5.07 6.56
CA GLN A 27 -11.31 -6.08 7.58
C GLN A 27 -10.09 -6.28 8.48
N LYS A 28 -10.32 -6.32 9.79
CA LYS A 28 -9.26 -6.62 10.76
C LYS A 28 -8.64 -7.99 10.43
N GLY A 29 -7.32 -8.06 10.37
CA GLY A 29 -6.60 -9.27 10.00
C GLY A 29 -6.38 -9.46 8.50
N LEU A 30 -6.86 -8.53 7.65
CA LEU A 30 -6.47 -8.49 6.25
C LEU A 30 -4.95 -8.30 6.16
N THR A 31 -4.29 -9.07 5.31
CA THR A 31 -2.84 -8.96 5.14
C THR A 31 -2.46 -7.77 4.26
N LEU A 32 -1.21 -7.33 4.37
CA LEU A 32 -0.65 -6.33 3.45
C LEU A 32 -0.78 -6.78 1.98
N ASP A 33 -0.58 -8.07 1.68
CA ASP A 33 -0.82 -8.62 0.33
C ASP A 33 -2.29 -8.46 -0.10
N GLY A 34 -3.24 -8.71 0.81
CA GLY A 34 -4.66 -8.50 0.57
C GLY A 34 -5.00 -7.05 0.24
N LEU A 35 -4.41 -6.09 0.97
CA LEU A 35 -4.53 -4.66 0.65
C LEU A 35 -3.95 -4.33 -0.73
N VAL A 36 -2.73 -4.80 -1.03
CA VAL A 36 -2.08 -4.58 -2.33
C VAL A 36 -2.90 -5.15 -3.48
N ARG A 37 -3.52 -6.32 -3.30
CA ARG A 37 -4.42 -6.93 -4.30
C ARG A 37 -5.66 -6.08 -4.53
N GLN A 38 -6.29 -5.56 -3.47
CA GLN A 38 -7.44 -4.67 -3.61
C GLN A 38 -7.09 -3.40 -4.37
N LEU A 39 -5.94 -2.80 -4.07
CA LEU A 39 -5.45 -1.62 -4.80
C LEU A 39 -5.12 -1.96 -6.26
N SER A 40 -4.46 -3.09 -6.50
CA SER A 40 -4.11 -3.56 -7.85
C SER A 40 -5.34 -3.84 -8.71
N ALA A 41 -6.47 -4.24 -8.11
CA ALA A 41 -7.73 -4.47 -8.82
C ALA A 41 -8.37 -3.17 -9.36
N ARG A 42 -7.93 -1.99 -8.92
CA ARG A 42 -8.47 -0.70 -9.37
C ARG A 42 -7.96 -0.28 -10.75
N GLY A 43 -6.79 -0.79 -11.18
CA GLY A 43 -6.24 -0.45 -12.48
C GLY A 43 -4.89 -1.13 -12.78
N PRO A 44 -4.62 -1.41 -14.06
CA PRO A 44 -3.43 -2.15 -14.48
C PRO A 44 -2.12 -1.38 -14.24
N GLU A 45 -2.12 -0.05 -14.36
CA GLU A 45 -0.93 0.78 -14.10
C GLU A 45 -0.53 0.74 -12.62
N LEU A 46 -1.50 0.89 -11.72
CA LEU A 46 -1.27 0.78 -10.28
C LEU A 46 -0.77 -0.62 -9.89
N ALA A 47 -1.35 -1.67 -10.47
CA ALA A 47 -0.89 -3.05 -10.25
C ALA A 47 0.58 -3.25 -10.63
N LYS A 48 1.01 -2.73 -11.80
CA LYS A 48 2.42 -2.82 -12.23
C LYS A 48 3.36 -2.08 -11.28
N VAL A 49 2.96 -0.90 -10.81
CA VAL A 49 3.77 -0.12 -9.87
C VAL A 49 3.86 -0.83 -8.52
N LEU A 50 2.73 -1.24 -7.95
CA LEU A 50 2.66 -1.95 -6.65
C LEU A 50 3.43 -3.28 -6.63
N ALA A 51 3.59 -3.95 -7.78
CA ALA A 51 4.38 -5.16 -7.88
C ALA A 51 5.90 -4.92 -7.66
N ARG A 52 6.38 -3.70 -7.91
CA ARG A 52 7.80 -3.32 -7.76
C ARG A 52 8.06 -2.45 -6.54
N CYS A 53 7.01 -1.90 -5.92
CA CYS A 53 7.11 -1.06 -4.73
C CYS A 53 7.58 -1.83 -3.48
N SER A 54 8.25 -1.11 -2.60
CA SER A 54 8.44 -1.47 -1.19
C SER A 54 7.35 -0.82 -0.34
N PHE A 55 7.07 -1.42 0.81
CA PHE A 55 6.01 -0.97 1.72
C PHE A 55 6.59 -0.69 3.09
N LEU A 56 6.25 0.46 3.67
CA LEU A 56 6.49 0.72 5.09
C LEU A 56 5.16 0.64 5.82
N CYS A 57 5.11 0.01 6.99
CA CYS A 57 3.99 0.10 7.91
C CYS A 57 4.44 0.86 9.15
N ASP A 58 3.79 1.99 9.43
CA ASP A 58 4.17 2.92 10.49
C ASP A 58 5.67 3.25 10.44
N GLU A 59 6.14 3.64 9.24
CA GLU A 59 7.54 3.97 8.93
C GLU A 59 8.53 2.80 9.03
N VAL A 60 8.06 1.58 9.34
CA VAL A 60 8.88 0.37 9.41
C VAL A 60 8.78 -0.43 8.12
N ALA A 61 9.93 -0.73 7.51
CA ALA A 61 9.97 -1.52 6.27
C ALA A 61 9.40 -2.93 6.48
N VAL A 62 8.34 -3.24 5.73
CA VAL A 62 7.67 -4.55 5.79
C VAL A 62 8.16 -5.41 4.64
N ARG A 63 8.91 -6.46 4.99
CA ARG A 63 9.31 -7.51 4.06
C ARG A 63 8.28 -8.63 3.96
N ASP A 64 7.59 -8.91 5.06
CA ASP A 64 6.55 -9.93 5.11
C ASP A 64 5.18 -9.35 4.75
N ARG A 65 4.74 -9.62 3.52
CA ARG A 65 3.41 -9.23 3.02
C ARG A 65 2.25 -10.04 3.63
N GLY A 66 2.55 -11.15 4.30
CA GLY A 66 1.59 -11.94 5.06
C GLY A 66 1.21 -11.31 6.39
N ARG A 67 1.89 -10.22 6.81
CA ARG A 67 1.60 -9.52 8.05
C ARG A 67 0.14 -9.04 8.09
N PRO A 68 -0.65 -9.42 9.12
CA PRO A 68 -2.01 -8.93 9.29
C PRO A 68 -2.03 -7.46 9.70
N LEU A 69 -2.98 -6.72 9.16
CA LEU A 69 -3.31 -5.35 9.54
C LEU A 69 -4.35 -5.41 10.66
N GLU A 70 -3.90 -5.20 11.89
CA GLU A 70 -4.71 -5.40 13.10
C GLU A 70 -5.14 -4.11 13.79
N THR A 71 -4.44 -3.01 13.49
CA THR A 71 -4.62 -1.69 14.11
C THR A 71 -4.83 -0.62 13.05
N ASN A 72 -5.11 0.60 13.51
CA ASN A 72 -5.07 1.76 12.64
C ASN A 72 -3.60 2.10 12.39
N GLN A 73 -3.14 1.92 11.16
CA GLN A 73 -1.73 2.05 10.79
C GLN A 73 -1.59 2.74 9.45
N THR A 74 -0.41 3.30 9.21
CA THR A 74 -0.08 3.96 7.95
C THR A 74 0.78 3.06 7.08
N VAL A 75 0.45 2.93 5.80
CA VAL A 75 1.18 2.15 4.80
C VAL A 75 1.76 3.09 3.76
N ASP A 76 3.08 3.27 3.75
CA ASP A 76 3.76 4.03 2.71
C ASP A 76 4.13 3.11 1.55
N VAL A 77 3.71 3.48 0.34
CA VAL A 77 4.02 2.80 -0.91
C VAL A 77 5.17 3.53 -1.59
N LEU A 78 6.35 2.92 -1.57
CA LEU A 78 7.58 3.47 -2.10
C LEU A 78 7.97 2.71 -3.38
N PRO A 79 7.76 3.29 -4.57
CA PRO A 79 8.35 2.74 -5.79
C PRO A 79 9.87 2.66 -5.67
N PRO A 80 10.51 1.72 -6.38
CA PRO A 80 11.95 1.74 -6.50
C PRO A 80 12.34 3.09 -7.10
N PHE A 81 13.38 3.72 -6.54
CA PHE A 81 13.92 4.95 -7.10
C PHE A 81 14.26 4.70 -8.57
N ALA A 82 13.53 5.35 -9.48
CA ALA A 82 13.92 5.49 -10.87
C ALA A 82 15.00 6.58 -10.93
N GLY A 83 16.12 6.36 -10.24
CA GLY A 83 17.32 7.17 -10.41
C GLY A 83 17.96 6.78 -11.73
N GLY A 84 17.65 7.56 -12.76
CA GLY A 84 18.42 7.63 -14.01
C GLY A 84 19.41 8.77 -13.94
#